data_AF-A0AAX4HQ18-F1
#
_entry.id   AF-A0AAX4HQ18-F1
#
_cell.length_a   1.000
_cell.length_b   1.000
_cell.length_c   1.000
_cell.angle_alpha   90.00
_cell.angle_beta   90.00
_cell.angle_gamma   90.00
#
_symmetry.space_group_name_H-M   'P 1'
#
loop_
_entity.id
_entity.type
_entity.pdbx_description
1 polymer ?
#
loop_
_entity_poly.entity_id
_entity_poly.type
_entity_poly.pdbx_seq_one_letter_code
_entity_poly.pdbx_strand_id
1 'polypeptide(L)'
;MNKFLILMLMTSLLSVSCNKSGDGGSSSDETQTAPVTGDDSTGTDTSGGDDTTSTPAPTPTPNVPAQALTFSTNVELLNFNTDQAAKYNEAIELVKLVVGTEEFRNKVLNHTYNGIKQFADNGGKTNAQIYQSILDAAEKLYPAKNNRMDLEVELYYANNTVVGYTNGSTTQIWVNTKFFNNYKVNSVAGNLFHEWLHKLGYGHDSAATAKRPYSVPYAIGYIMADIAQDFM
;
A
#
# COMPACT_ATOMS: atom_id res chain seq x y z
N MET A 1 15.32 24.46 53.08
CA MET A 1 15.86 24.59 51.71
C MET A 1 14.69 24.44 50.74
N ASN A 2 14.50 25.43 49.89
CA ASN A 2 13.30 25.68 49.09
C ASN A 2 13.24 24.82 47.81
N LYS A 3 12.03 24.29 47.57
CA LYS A 3 11.26 24.22 46.31
C LYS A 3 12.02 24.05 44.98
N PHE A 4 11.63 23.06 44.19
CA PHE A 4 11.19 23.32 42.81
C PHE A 4 10.22 22.23 42.31
N LEU A 5 8.95 22.62 42.28
CA LEU A 5 7.83 21.98 41.57
C LEU A 5 7.68 22.78 40.28
N ILE A 6 7.77 22.15 39.11
CA ILE A 6 7.35 22.77 37.84
C ILE A 6 6.20 21.94 37.28
N LEU A 7 5.01 22.43 37.61
CA LEU A 7 3.75 22.19 36.93
C LEU A 7 3.57 23.35 35.94
N MET A 8 3.46 23.08 34.65
CA MET A 8 3.00 24.06 33.65
C MET A 8 2.20 23.28 32.60
N LEU A 9 0.88 23.17 32.79
CA LEU A 9 -0.16 24.14 32.42
C LEU A 9 -0.41 24.17 30.91
N MET A 10 -1.27 23.25 30.47
CA MET A 10 -2.07 23.38 29.26
C MET A 10 -3.08 24.52 29.42
N THR A 11 -3.01 25.54 28.55
CA THR A 11 -4.20 26.33 28.17
C THR A 11 -3.92 27.21 26.95
N SER A 12 -4.73 27.05 25.90
CA SER A 12 -5.38 28.11 25.09
C SER A 12 -5.99 27.44 23.85
N LEU A 13 -7.29 27.14 23.82
CA LEU A 13 -8.41 28.03 23.48
C LEU A 13 -8.24 28.72 22.13
N LEU A 14 -8.94 28.21 21.10
CA LEU A 14 -9.78 29.02 20.23
C LEU A 14 -11.02 28.20 19.83
N SER A 15 -12.13 28.59 20.44
CA SER A 15 -13.49 28.23 20.10
C SER A 15 -13.97 29.05 18.91
N VAL A 16 -14.47 28.38 17.86
CA VAL A 16 -15.42 28.97 16.92
C VAL A 16 -16.75 28.25 17.11
N SER A 17 -17.74 29.05 17.52
CA SER A 17 -19.14 28.69 17.67
C SER A 17 -19.89 29.14 16.43
N CYS A 18 -20.57 28.23 15.74
CA CYS A 18 -21.71 28.54 14.89
C CYS A 18 -22.88 27.60 15.24
N ASN A 19 -24.00 28.22 15.64
CA ASN A 19 -25.34 27.63 15.81
C ASN A 19 -25.71 26.75 14.60
N LYS A 20 -26.22 25.52 14.76
CA LYS A 20 -27.53 25.05 15.28
C LYS A 20 -28.72 25.46 14.39
N SER A 21 -29.25 24.52 13.62
CA SER A 21 -30.65 24.02 13.63
C SER A 21 -31.07 23.40 12.29
N GLY A 22 -31.75 22.25 12.34
CA GLY A 22 -32.36 21.54 11.20
C GLY A 22 -31.93 20.08 11.17
N ASP A 23 -32.48 19.19 12.01
CA ASP A 23 -33.80 18.54 11.90
C ASP A 23 -33.84 17.40 10.85
N GLY A 24 -34.25 16.22 11.33
CA GLY A 24 -34.94 15.17 10.58
C GLY A 24 -34.19 14.39 9.51
N GLY A 25 -33.77 13.16 9.82
CA GLY A 25 -33.38 12.21 8.76
C GLY A 25 -32.80 10.90 9.25
N SER A 26 -33.61 10.08 9.91
CA SER A 26 -33.34 8.67 10.15
C SER A 26 -33.20 7.95 8.80
N SER A 27 -32.01 7.43 8.48
CA SER A 27 -31.84 6.39 7.46
C SER A 27 -30.78 5.40 7.93
N SER A 28 -31.26 4.18 8.03
CA SER A 28 -30.61 2.94 8.41
C SER A 28 -29.38 2.58 7.57
N ASP A 29 -28.46 1.88 8.24
CA ASP A 29 -27.68 0.74 7.76
C ASP A 29 -27.50 0.58 6.25
N GLU A 30 -26.25 0.59 5.79
CA GLU A 30 -25.82 -0.36 4.78
C GLU A 30 -24.35 -0.75 4.99
N THR A 31 -24.21 -1.89 5.67
CA THR A 31 -22.98 -2.67 5.72
C THR A 31 -22.83 -3.35 4.36
N GLN A 32 -21.83 -2.95 3.56
CA GLN A 32 -21.46 -3.72 2.37
C GLN A 32 -20.78 -5.03 2.82
N THR A 33 -21.63 -6.05 2.94
CA THR A 33 -21.25 -7.45 3.01
C THR A 33 -21.05 -7.95 1.58
N ALA A 34 -19.89 -8.54 1.31
CA ALA A 34 -19.67 -9.31 0.09
C ALA A 34 -20.51 -10.61 0.17
N PRO A 35 -21.16 -11.05 -0.91
CA PRO A 35 -21.98 -12.25 -0.89
C PRO A 35 -21.12 -13.52 -0.82
N VAL A 36 -21.38 -14.32 0.20
CA VAL A 36 -21.05 -15.74 0.27
C VAL A 36 -22.14 -16.50 -0.49
N THR A 37 -21.75 -17.28 -1.49
CA THR A 37 -22.53 -18.45 -1.93
C THR A 37 -21.58 -19.64 -1.89
N GLY A 38 -21.93 -20.58 -1.02
CA GLY A 38 -21.37 -21.92 -1.05
C GLY A 38 -22.11 -22.75 -2.08
N ASP A 39 -21.36 -23.59 -2.78
CA ASP A 39 -21.90 -24.80 -3.38
C ASP A 39 -21.01 -25.96 -2.92
N ASP A 40 -21.68 -26.97 -2.36
CA ASP A 40 -21.16 -28.18 -1.76
C ASP A 40 -21.22 -29.26 -2.84
N SER A 41 -20.06 -29.65 -3.38
CA SER A 41 -19.97 -30.80 -4.26
C SER A 41 -18.77 -31.64 -3.89
N THR A 42 -19.08 -32.77 -3.26
CA THR A 42 -18.19 -33.87 -2.93
C THR A 42 -17.88 -34.66 -4.19
N GLY A 43 -16.70 -34.41 -4.77
CA GLY A 43 -16.14 -35.18 -5.87
C GLY A 43 -14.72 -35.63 -5.52
N THR A 44 -14.59 -36.88 -5.10
CA THR A 44 -13.31 -37.56 -4.94
C THR A 44 -12.82 -37.97 -6.33
N ASP A 45 -11.75 -37.36 -6.83
CA ASP A 45 -10.99 -37.99 -7.91
C ASP A 45 -9.50 -37.71 -7.84
N THR A 46 -8.75 -38.79 -8.06
CA THR A 46 -7.33 -38.93 -7.81
C THR A 46 -6.62 -38.93 -9.16
N SER A 47 -5.87 -37.89 -9.49
CA SER A 47 -4.85 -37.99 -10.55
C SER A 47 -3.83 -36.87 -10.43
N GLY A 48 -2.63 -37.22 -9.96
CA GLY A 48 -1.46 -36.36 -9.98
C GLY A 48 -0.99 -36.14 -11.41
N GLY A 49 -1.21 -34.93 -11.92
CA GLY A 49 -0.51 -34.37 -13.06
C GLY A 49 0.35 -33.21 -12.56
N ASP A 50 1.66 -33.37 -12.68
CA ASP A 50 2.66 -32.34 -12.42
C ASP A 50 2.56 -31.30 -13.55
N ASP A 51 1.60 -30.38 -13.42
CA ASP A 51 1.37 -29.26 -14.34
C ASP A 51 2.26 -28.10 -13.88
N THR A 52 3.53 -28.14 -14.29
CA THR A 52 4.43 -26.99 -14.19
C THR A 52 3.98 -25.94 -15.20
N THR A 53 2.93 -25.20 -14.87
CA THR A 53 2.49 -24.01 -15.59
C THR A 53 3.61 -22.98 -15.50
N SER A 54 4.46 -22.94 -16.52
CA SER A 54 5.51 -21.94 -16.65
C SER A 54 4.86 -20.57 -16.81
N THR A 55 4.89 -19.76 -15.75
CA THR A 55 4.49 -18.34 -15.79
C THR A 55 5.19 -17.68 -16.97
N PRO A 56 4.45 -17.09 -17.93
CA PRO A 56 5.06 -16.47 -19.10
C PRO A 56 6.01 -15.36 -18.65
N ALA A 57 7.26 -15.43 -19.10
CA ALA A 57 8.23 -14.37 -18.85
C ALA A 57 7.69 -13.05 -19.44
N PRO A 58 7.74 -11.94 -18.69
CA PRO A 58 7.25 -10.67 -19.19
C PRO A 58 8.02 -10.30 -20.48
N THR A 59 7.29 -9.98 -21.54
CA THR A 59 7.89 -9.53 -22.80
C THR A 59 8.59 -8.18 -22.55
N PRO A 60 9.89 -8.02 -22.85
CA PRO A 60 10.59 -6.77 -22.62
C PRO A 60 9.96 -5.65 -23.45
N THR A 61 9.35 -4.70 -22.76
CA THR A 61 8.60 -3.61 -23.39
C THR A 61 9.49 -2.39 -23.67
N PRO A 62 9.60 -1.92 -24.93
CA PRO A 62 10.61 -0.94 -25.35
C PRO A 62 10.48 0.46 -24.74
N ASN A 63 9.41 0.77 -24.00
CA ASN A 63 9.18 2.12 -23.45
C ASN A 63 9.35 2.23 -21.92
N VAL A 64 9.86 1.20 -21.25
CA VAL A 64 10.16 1.25 -19.80
C VAL A 64 11.58 1.78 -19.57
N PRO A 65 11.80 2.76 -18.67
CA PRO A 65 13.15 3.20 -18.31
C PRO A 65 13.99 2.04 -17.76
N ALA A 66 15.29 2.03 -18.05
CA ALA A 66 16.21 1.00 -17.56
C ALA A 66 16.17 0.84 -16.02
N GLN A 67 15.94 1.94 -15.28
CA GLN A 67 15.76 1.89 -13.82
C GLN A 67 14.57 1.01 -13.42
N ALA A 68 13.43 1.07 -14.10
CA ALA A 68 12.30 0.20 -13.75
C ALA A 68 12.64 -1.28 -13.94
N LEU A 69 13.47 -1.62 -14.93
CA LEU A 69 13.92 -2.99 -15.19
C LEU A 69 14.99 -3.48 -14.19
N THR A 70 15.71 -2.55 -13.55
CA THR A 70 16.73 -2.86 -12.54
C THR A 70 16.27 -2.51 -11.13
N PHE A 71 14.97 -2.25 -10.94
CA PHE A 71 14.39 -1.95 -9.63
C PHE A 71 14.64 -3.14 -8.70
N SER A 72 15.18 -2.85 -7.52
CA SER A 72 15.59 -3.87 -6.57
C SER A 72 14.94 -3.64 -5.21
N THR A 73 15.07 -4.62 -4.33
CA THR A 73 14.49 -4.57 -2.98
C THR A 73 15.51 -5.08 -1.97
N ASN A 74 15.53 -4.47 -0.79
CA ASN A 74 16.26 -4.93 0.38
C ASN A 74 15.27 -4.87 1.54
N VAL A 75 14.64 -6.02 1.81
CA VAL A 75 13.54 -6.12 2.77
C VAL A 75 13.92 -7.12 3.85
N GLU A 76 13.96 -6.66 5.10
CA GLU A 76 14.14 -7.51 6.27
C GLU A 76 12.78 -7.93 6.83
N LEU A 77 12.59 -9.22 7.11
CA LEU A 77 11.33 -9.78 7.61
C LEU A 77 11.46 -10.12 9.11
N LEU A 78 10.68 -9.45 9.94
CA LEU A 78 10.65 -9.57 11.40
C LEU A 78 9.34 -10.24 11.86
N ASN A 79 9.44 -11.23 12.76
CA ASN A 79 8.31 -12.01 13.30
C ASN A 79 7.52 -12.81 12.25
N PHE A 80 8.17 -13.27 11.19
CA PHE A 80 7.58 -14.18 10.21
C PHE A 80 7.90 -15.63 10.56
N ASN A 81 6.91 -16.52 10.41
CA ASN A 81 7.20 -17.95 10.23
C ASN A 81 7.55 -18.25 8.75
N THR A 82 7.92 -19.50 8.46
CA THR A 82 8.35 -19.92 7.11
C THR A 82 7.30 -19.65 6.02
N ASP A 83 6.04 -20.03 6.23
CA ASP A 83 4.98 -19.87 5.22
C ASP A 83 4.63 -18.40 5.01
N GLN A 84 4.59 -17.62 6.09
CA GLN A 84 4.36 -16.18 6.02
C GLN A 84 5.51 -15.49 5.27
N ALA A 85 6.75 -15.87 5.54
CA ALA A 85 7.91 -15.31 4.86
C ALA A 85 7.90 -15.66 3.36
N ALA A 86 7.56 -16.91 3.00
CA ALA A 86 7.43 -17.33 1.62
C ALA A 86 6.39 -16.48 0.86
N LYS A 87 5.19 -16.31 1.44
CA LYS A 87 4.14 -15.45 0.89
C LYS A 87 4.56 -13.99 0.73
N TYR A 88 5.31 -13.44 1.69
CA TYR A 88 5.77 -12.06 1.62
C TYR A 88 6.90 -11.88 0.59
N ASN A 89 7.81 -12.85 0.49
CA ASN A 89 8.85 -12.88 -0.54
C ASN A 89 8.25 -12.95 -1.95
N GLU A 90 7.18 -13.73 -2.14
CA GLU A 90 6.46 -13.74 -3.41
C GLU A 90 5.87 -12.36 -3.74
N ALA A 91 5.29 -11.67 -2.76
CA ALA A 91 4.80 -10.31 -2.93
C ALA A 91 5.93 -9.31 -3.29
N ILE A 92 7.13 -9.47 -2.72
CA ILE A 92 8.32 -8.68 -3.04
C ILE A 92 8.74 -8.89 -4.51
N GLU A 93 8.73 -10.13 -4.98
CA GLU A 93 9.05 -10.43 -6.39
C GLU A 93 7.99 -9.87 -7.35
N LEU A 94 6.70 -9.94 -7.00
CA LEU A 94 5.64 -9.28 -7.78
C LEU A 94 5.86 -7.76 -7.88
N VAL A 95 6.27 -7.09 -6.80
CA VAL A 95 6.60 -5.65 -6.85
C VAL A 95 7.68 -5.36 -7.90
N LYS A 96 8.77 -6.14 -7.92
CA LYS A 96 9.87 -5.97 -8.88
C LYS A 96 9.39 -6.17 -10.32
N LEU A 97 8.62 -7.24 -10.56
CA LEU A 97 8.06 -7.53 -11.87
C LEU A 97 7.15 -6.40 -12.36
N VAL A 98 6.19 -5.99 -11.52
CA VAL A 98 5.19 -4.98 -11.87
C VAL A 98 5.83 -3.62 -12.16
N VAL A 99 6.78 -3.16 -11.35
CA VAL A 99 7.51 -1.88 -11.59
C VAL A 99 8.19 -1.87 -12.96
N GLY A 100 8.67 -3.04 -13.41
CA GLY A 100 9.29 -3.24 -14.72
C GLY A 100 8.33 -3.25 -15.91
N THR A 101 7.01 -3.15 -15.72
CA THR A 101 6.02 -3.21 -16.81
C THR A 101 5.68 -1.85 -17.42
N GLU A 102 5.35 -1.84 -18.71
CA GLU A 102 4.75 -0.67 -19.36
C GLU A 102 3.39 -0.31 -18.78
N GLU A 103 2.62 -1.32 -18.36
CA GLU A 103 1.29 -1.11 -17.78
C GLU A 103 1.36 -0.32 -16.48
N PHE A 104 2.24 -0.68 -15.55
CA PHE A 104 2.43 0.05 -14.30
C PHE A 104 2.80 1.51 -14.57
N ARG A 105 3.80 1.73 -15.43
CA ARG A 105 4.20 3.06 -15.88
C ARG A 105 2.99 3.83 -16.43
N ASN A 106 2.23 3.24 -17.34
CA ASN A 106 1.12 3.92 -18.01
C ASN A 106 -0.03 4.22 -17.04
N LYS A 107 -0.38 3.31 -16.12
CA LYS A 107 -1.41 3.54 -15.10
C LYS A 107 -0.99 4.65 -14.14
N VAL A 108 0.28 4.72 -13.72
CA VAL A 108 0.78 5.83 -12.88
C VAL A 108 0.77 7.16 -13.65
N LEU A 109 1.32 7.19 -14.86
CA LEU A 109 1.42 8.43 -15.65
C LEU A 109 0.06 8.99 -16.06
N ASN A 110 -0.91 8.11 -16.34
CA ASN A 110 -2.25 8.51 -16.80
C ASN A 110 -3.31 8.50 -15.68
N HIS A 111 -2.93 8.29 -14.42
CA HIS A 111 -3.87 8.37 -13.31
C HIS A 111 -4.59 9.74 -13.30
N THR A 112 -5.91 9.71 -13.10
CA THR A 112 -6.74 10.91 -13.06
C THR A 112 -7.53 11.02 -11.78
N TYR A 113 -7.67 12.24 -11.27
CA TYR A 113 -8.58 12.60 -10.20
C TYR A 113 -9.37 13.84 -10.62
N ASN A 114 -10.70 13.76 -10.52
CA ASN A 114 -11.65 14.78 -11.00
C ASN A 114 -11.41 15.20 -12.46
N GLY A 115 -11.14 14.23 -13.33
CA GLY A 115 -10.91 14.45 -14.77
C GLY A 115 -9.55 15.08 -15.12
N ILE A 116 -8.70 15.35 -14.13
CA ILE A 116 -7.35 15.93 -14.32
C ILE A 116 -6.31 14.83 -14.12
N LYS A 117 -5.28 14.78 -14.98
CA LYS A 117 -4.14 13.84 -14.85
C LYS A 117 -3.26 14.20 -13.65
N GLN A 118 -3.71 13.79 -12.47
CA GLN A 118 -3.04 13.97 -11.18
C GLN A 118 -3.55 12.91 -10.18
N PHE A 119 -2.77 12.69 -9.14
CA PHE A 119 -3.25 12.09 -7.88
C PHE A 119 -3.86 13.17 -7.00
N ALA A 120 -4.79 12.79 -6.13
CA ALA A 120 -5.49 13.73 -5.26
C ALA A 120 -4.60 14.31 -4.15
N ASP A 121 -3.74 13.47 -3.56
CA ASP A 121 -2.68 13.85 -2.64
C ASP A 121 -1.33 13.49 -3.26
N ASN A 122 -0.78 14.42 -4.03
CA ASN A 122 0.44 14.24 -4.83
C ASN A 122 1.67 14.97 -4.27
N GLY A 123 1.55 15.65 -3.13
CA GLY A 123 2.63 16.47 -2.57
C GLY A 123 3.13 17.58 -3.50
N GLY A 124 2.27 18.09 -4.40
CA GLY A 124 2.62 19.09 -5.40
C GLY A 124 3.40 18.55 -6.61
N LYS A 125 3.52 17.22 -6.76
CA LYS A 125 4.23 16.58 -7.86
C LYS A 125 3.29 16.20 -8.99
N THR A 126 3.79 16.25 -10.23
CA THR A 126 3.10 15.66 -11.39
C THR A 126 3.20 14.13 -11.36
N ASN A 127 2.34 13.43 -12.11
CA ASN A 127 2.40 11.97 -12.23
C ASN A 127 3.79 11.48 -12.72
N ALA A 128 4.41 12.21 -13.64
CA ALA A 128 5.76 11.90 -14.12
C ALA A 128 6.82 12.05 -13.01
N GLN A 129 6.71 13.07 -12.17
CA GLN A 129 7.60 13.24 -11.02
C GLN A 129 7.38 12.17 -9.94
N ILE A 130 6.14 11.71 -9.75
CA ILE A 130 5.83 10.60 -8.84
C ILE A 130 6.43 9.29 -9.37
N TYR A 131 6.22 8.98 -10.65
CA TYR A 131 6.83 7.81 -11.27
C TYR A 131 8.36 7.86 -11.18
N GLN A 132 8.97 9.01 -11.49
CA GLN A 132 10.42 9.16 -11.32
C GLN A 132 10.87 9.01 -9.87
N SER A 133 10.09 9.50 -8.90
CA SER A 133 10.37 9.32 -7.46
C SER A 133 10.40 7.85 -7.05
N ILE A 134 9.54 7.01 -7.64
CA ILE A 134 9.54 5.57 -7.44
C ILE A 134 10.84 4.96 -7.99
N LEU A 135 11.23 5.30 -9.22
CA LEU A 135 12.45 4.78 -9.84
C LEU A 135 13.74 5.29 -9.17
N ASP A 136 13.71 6.52 -8.68
CA ASP A 136 14.83 7.09 -7.92
C ASP A 136 15.00 6.37 -6.58
N ALA A 137 13.88 5.93 -5.98
CA ALA A 137 13.80 5.27 -4.68
C ALA A 137 14.55 6.01 -3.55
N ALA A 138 14.62 7.35 -3.63
CA ALA A 138 15.24 8.17 -2.60
C ALA A 138 14.28 8.35 -1.41
N GLU A 139 14.35 7.42 -0.47
CA GLU A 139 13.55 7.42 0.75
C GLU A 139 13.94 8.56 1.69
N LYS A 140 13.01 8.98 2.55
CA LYS A 140 13.24 10.09 3.47
C LYS A 140 14.42 9.85 4.42
N LEU A 141 14.63 8.60 4.85
CA LEU A 141 15.73 8.22 5.75
C LEU A 141 16.99 7.78 4.99
N TYR A 142 16.84 7.38 3.73
CA TYR A 142 17.92 7.03 2.82
C TYR A 142 17.80 7.84 1.52
N PRO A 143 18.18 9.13 1.53
CA PRO A 143 17.91 10.04 0.40
C PRO A 143 18.77 9.80 -0.85
N ALA A 144 19.66 8.81 -0.82
CA ALA A 144 20.47 8.44 -1.97
C ALA A 144 19.59 7.74 -3.02
N LYS A 145 19.64 8.21 -4.27
CA LYS A 145 18.94 7.57 -5.38
C LYS A 145 19.68 6.28 -5.74
N ASN A 146 19.08 5.14 -5.42
CA ASN A 146 19.69 3.82 -5.59
C ASN A 146 18.79 2.82 -6.32
N ASN A 147 17.59 3.23 -6.74
CA ASN A 147 16.62 2.38 -7.43
C ASN A 147 16.29 1.10 -6.63
N ARG A 148 16.24 1.23 -5.30
CA ARG A 148 15.99 0.13 -4.38
C ARG A 148 14.99 0.54 -3.30
N MET A 149 13.97 -0.28 -3.10
CA MET A 149 13.10 -0.20 -1.93
C MET A 149 13.80 -0.83 -0.72
N ASP A 150 14.05 -0.05 0.33
CA ASP A 150 14.73 -0.44 1.56
C ASP A 150 13.72 -0.45 2.74
N LEU A 151 13.40 -1.61 3.31
CA LEU A 151 12.38 -1.74 4.36
C LEU A 151 12.73 -2.77 5.43
N GLU A 152 12.22 -2.54 6.63
CA GLU A 152 12.02 -3.59 7.64
C GLU A 152 10.51 -3.84 7.75
N VAL A 153 10.07 -5.09 7.69
CA VAL A 153 8.66 -5.45 7.77
C VAL A 153 8.46 -6.30 9.01
N GLU A 154 7.58 -5.85 9.91
CA GLU A 154 7.20 -6.63 11.09
C GLU A 154 5.74 -7.06 11.03
N LEU A 155 5.50 -8.37 11.23
CA LEU A 155 4.15 -8.85 11.48
C LEU A 155 3.75 -8.55 12.93
N TYR A 156 2.54 -8.05 13.11
CA TYR A 156 1.90 -7.89 14.42
C TYR A 156 0.45 -8.33 14.35
N TYR A 157 -0.21 -8.50 15.50
CA TYR A 157 -1.65 -8.74 15.55
C TYR A 157 -2.35 -7.60 16.29
N ALA A 158 -3.39 -7.04 15.67
CA ALA A 158 -4.35 -6.19 16.36
C ALA A 158 -5.75 -6.41 15.78
N ASN A 159 -6.76 -6.53 16.64
CA ASN A 159 -8.14 -6.63 16.20
C ASN A 159 -8.76 -5.24 15.92
N ASN A 160 -8.29 -4.59 14.86
CA ASN A 160 -8.79 -3.28 14.39
C ASN A 160 -8.98 -3.29 12.86
N THR A 161 -9.06 -2.12 12.24
CA THR A 161 -9.27 -1.94 10.80
C THR A 161 -7.99 -1.56 10.03
N VAL A 162 -6.84 -1.50 10.71
CA VAL A 162 -5.57 -1.11 10.10
C VAL A 162 -4.90 -2.34 9.49
N VAL A 163 -4.70 -2.33 8.17
CA VAL A 163 -4.08 -3.41 7.39
C VAL A 163 -2.57 -3.43 7.60
N GLY A 164 -1.97 -2.26 7.45
CA GLY A 164 -0.59 -1.98 7.79
C GLY A 164 -0.47 -0.51 8.17
N TYR A 165 0.67 -0.15 8.72
CA TYR A 165 1.01 1.24 8.93
C TYR A 165 2.52 1.43 8.95
N THR A 166 2.92 2.70 8.86
CA THR A 166 4.28 3.10 9.07
C THR A 166 4.38 4.45 9.76
N ASN A 167 5.59 4.81 10.18
CA ASN A 167 5.92 6.17 10.58
C ASN A 167 7.14 6.67 9.80
N GLY A 168 7.25 8.00 9.65
CA GLY A 168 8.30 8.64 8.86
C GLY A 168 9.66 8.77 9.56
N SER A 169 9.84 8.17 10.74
CA SER A 169 11.06 8.23 11.56
C SER A 169 11.82 6.90 11.66
N THR A 170 11.29 5.84 11.06
CA THR A 170 11.93 4.53 10.96
C THR A 170 11.87 4.05 9.50
N THR A 171 12.64 3.02 9.15
CA THR A 171 12.54 2.23 7.91
C THR A 171 11.42 1.19 8.00
N GLN A 172 11.01 0.88 9.23
CA GLN A 172 10.08 -0.18 9.53
C GLN A 172 8.64 0.12 9.09
N ILE A 173 7.94 -0.91 8.63
CA ILE A 173 6.50 -0.96 8.41
C ILE A 173 5.93 -2.12 9.22
N TRP A 174 4.69 -1.98 9.68
CA TRP A 174 4.00 -2.99 10.46
C TRP A 174 2.82 -3.51 9.67
N VAL A 175 2.69 -4.83 9.58
CA VAL A 175 1.63 -5.49 8.82
C VAL A 175 0.78 -6.33 9.78
N ASN A 176 -0.52 -6.06 9.78
CA ASN A 176 -1.45 -6.71 10.70
C ASN A 176 -1.85 -8.10 10.18
N THR A 177 -1.48 -9.12 10.93
CA THR A 177 -1.77 -10.55 10.66
C THR A 177 -3.26 -10.85 10.51
N LYS A 178 -4.15 -10.05 11.12
CA LYS A 178 -5.61 -10.15 10.89
C LYS A 178 -5.97 -10.10 9.40
N PHE A 179 -5.30 -9.21 8.65
CA PHE A 179 -5.53 -9.02 7.22
C PHE A 179 -4.56 -9.86 6.39
N PHE A 180 -3.27 -9.82 6.74
CA PHE A 180 -2.23 -10.52 6.00
C PHE A 180 -2.52 -12.02 5.85
N ASN A 181 -3.04 -12.69 6.88
CA ASN A 181 -3.34 -14.12 6.80
C ASN A 181 -4.41 -14.45 5.73
N ASN A 182 -5.36 -13.55 5.52
CA ASN A 182 -6.48 -13.74 4.57
C ASN A 182 -6.23 -13.10 3.20
N TYR A 183 -5.23 -12.24 3.06
CA TYR A 183 -4.93 -11.56 1.80
C TYR A 183 -4.29 -12.49 0.78
N LYS A 184 -4.57 -12.29 -0.50
CA LYS A 184 -3.79 -12.90 -1.59
C LYS A 184 -2.43 -12.21 -1.73
N VAL A 185 -1.47 -12.86 -2.39
CA VAL A 185 -0.10 -12.34 -2.56
C VAL A 185 -0.09 -10.98 -3.24
N ASN A 186 -0.88 -10.78 -4.31
CA ASN A 186 -1.03 -9.48 -4.96
C ASN A 186 -1.56 -8.38 -4.04
N SER A 187 -2.48 -8.71 -3.12
CA SER A 187 -2.97 -7.76 -2.11
C SER A 187 -1.89 -7.41 -1.08
N VAL A 188 -1.02 -8.37 -0.72
CA VAL A 188 0.17 -8.12 0.10
C VAL A 188 1.15 -7.19 -0.63
N ALA A 189 1.39 -7.41 -1.93
CA ALA A 189 2.23 -6.55 -2.76
C ALA A 189 1.71 -5.10 -2.83
N GLY A 190 0.40 -4.94 -3.03
CA GLY A 190 -0.25 -3.62 -2.99
C GLY A 190 -0.09 -2.91 -1.65
N ASN A 191 -0.27 -3.63 -0.52
CA ASN A 191 -0.07 -3.07 0.81
C ASN A 191 1.40 -2.73 1.09
N LEU A 192 2.35 -3.61 0.74
CA LEU A 192 3.79 -3.36 0.85
C LEU A 192 4.16 -2.06 0.13
N PHE A 193 3.72 -1.91 -1.11
CA PHE A 193 4.03 -0.74 -1.91
C PHE A 193 3.35 0.54 -1.40
N HIS A 194 2.13 0.42 -0.87
CA HIS A 194 1.43 1.52 -0.18
C HIS A 194 2.26 2.07 0.99
N GLU A 195 2.70 1.19 1.90
CA GLU A 195 3.50 1.60 3.06
C GLU A 195 4.87 2.15 2.63
N TRP A 196 5.47 1.62 1.58
CA TRP A 196 6.71 2.16 1.04
C TRP A 196 6.55 3.57 0.45
N LEU A 197 5.44 3.88 -0.22
CA LEU A 197 5.20 5.23 -0.74
C LEU A 197 5.13 6.28 0.38
N HIS A 198 4.73 5.89 1.59
CA HIS A 198 4.88 6.76 2.75
C HIS A 198 6.36 7.06 3.11
N LYS A 199 7.28 6.12 2.88
CA LYS A 199 8.73 6.31 3.05
C LYS A 199 9.33 7.28 2.02
N LEU A 200 8.73 7.35 0.83
CA LEU A 200 9.05 8.38 -0.18
C LEU A 200 8.46 9.76 0.15
N GLY A 201 7.69 9.88 1.23
CA GLY A 201 7.13 11.14 1.73
C GLY A 201 5.73 11.46 1.21
N TYR A 202 5.03 10.51 0.58
CA TYR A 202 3.63 10.69 0.20
C TYR A 202 2.70 10.44 1.39
N GLY A 203 1.64 11.23 1.50
CA GLY A 203 0.62 11.09 2.54
C GLY A 203 -0.78 10.94 1.96
N HIS A 204 -1.76 10.82 2.85
CA HIS A 204 -3.17 10.84 2.52
C HIS A 204 -3.99 11.29 3.75
N ASP A 205 -5.26 11.62 3.55
CA ASP A 205 -6.19 11.91 4.64
C ASP A 205 -6.25 10.75 5.66
N SER A 206 -6.23 11.06 6.96
CA SER A 206 -6.37 10.05 8.02
C SER A 206 -7.82 9.54 8.13
N ALA A 207 -8.80 10.40 7.84
CA ALA A 207 -10.20 10.03 7.76
C ALA A 207 -10.53 9.36 6.42
N ALA A 208 -11.53 8.49 6.41
CA ALA A 208 -12.06 7.91 5.18
C ALA A 208 -12.82 8.96 4.36
N THR A 209 -12.12 9.67 3.49
CA THR A 209 -12.71 10.65 2.55
C THR A 209 -12.84 10.05 1.16
N ALA A 210 -13.73 10.59 0.33
CA ALA A 210 -13.84 10.20 -1.09
C ALA A 210 -12.56 10.45 -1.89
N LYS A 211 -11.70 11.36 -1.39
CA LYS A 211 -10.40 11.71 -1.97
C LYS A 211 -9.33 10.65 -1.68
N ARG A 212 -9.36 10.05 -0.49
CA ARG A 212 -8.32 9.16 0.04
C ARG A 212 -7.91 8.02 -0.91
N PRO A 213 -8.84 7.29 -1.57
CA PRO A 213 -8.48 6.24 -2.54
C PRO A 213 -7.65 6.73 -3.73
N TYR A 214 -7.68 8.03 -4.03
CA TYR A 214 -6.96 8.68 -5.13
C TYR A 214 -5.65 9.35 -4.68
N SER A 215 -5.26 9.22 -3.40
CA SER A 215 -3.94 9.62 -2.91
C SER A 215 -2.84 8.74 -3.52
N VAL A 216 -1.60 9.23 -3.56
CA VAL A 216 -0.48 8.45 -4.13
C VAL A 216 -0.34 7.06 -3.49
N PRO A 217 -0.29 6.91 -2.14
CA PRO A 217 -0.13 5.59 -1.53
C PRO A 217 -1.27 4.63 -1.88
N TYR A 218 -2.53 5.09 -1.82
CA TYR A 218 -3.68 4.23 -2.10
C TYR A 218 -3.79 3.86 -3.58
N ALA A 219 -3.81 4.85 -4.46
CA ALA A 219 -4.04 4.62 -5.88
C ALA A 219 -2.95 3.73 -6.48
N ILE A 220 -1.68 3.95 -6.12
CA ILE A 220 -0.59 3.12 -6.64
C ILE A 220 -0.55 1.74 -5.97
N GLY A 221 -0.91 1.64 -4.68
CA GLY A 221 -1.10 0.33 -4.03
C GLY A 221 -2.16 -0.51 -4.74
N TYR A 222 -3.28 0.09 -5.17
CA TYR A 222 -4.30 -0.60 -5.97
C TYR A 222 -3.80 -0.97 -7.37
N ILE A 223 -3.12 -0.05 -8.07
CA ILE A 223 -2.49 -0.34 -9.37
C ILE A 223 -1.53 -1.53 -9.26
N MET A 224 -0.71 -1.57 -8.20
CA MET A 224 0.23 -2.65 -7.93
C MET A 224 -0.50 -3.99 -7.75
N ALA A 225 -1.52 -4.03 -6.88
CA ALA A 225 -2.28 -5.26 -6.63
C ALA A 225 -3.05 -5.76 -7.86
N ASP A 226 -3.57 -4.85 -8.68
CA ASP A 226 -4.32 -5.14 -9.91
C ASP A 226 -3.40 -5.81 -10.94
N ILE A 227 -2.25 -5.21 -11.26
CA ILE A 227 -1.30 -5.76 -12.24
C ILE A 227 -0.63 -7.04 -11.70
N ALA A 228 -0.31 -7.08 -10.39
CA ALA A 228 0.29 -8.27 -9.77
C ALA A 228 -0.60 -9.51 -9.88
N GLN A 229 -1.92 -9.35 -10.02
CA GLN A 229 -2.85 -10.46 -10.21
C GLN A 229 -2.61 -11.23 -11.52
N ASP A 230 -2.06 -10.58 -12.54
CA ASP A 230 -1.85 -11.18 -13.87
C ASP A 230 -0.61 -12.10 -13.93
N PHE A 231 0.21 -12.09 -12.87
CA PHE A 231 1.42 -12.91 -12.74
C PHE A 231 1.25 -14.13 -11.83
N MET A 232 0.04 -14.30 -11.26
CA MET A 232 -0.32 -15.39 -10.35
C MET A 232 -1.23 -16.40 -11.05
#